data_AF-A0A956SH27-F1
#
_entry.id   AF-A0A956SH27-F1
#
_cell.length_a   1.000
_cell.length_b   1.000
_cell.length_c   1.000
_cell.angle_alpha   90.00
_cell.angle_beta   90.00
_cell.angle_gamma   90.00
#
_symmetry.space_group_name_H-M   'P 1'
#
loop_
_entity.id
_entity.type
_entity.pdbx_description
1 polymer ?
#
loop_
_entity_poly.entity_id
_entity_poly.type
_entity_poly.pdbx_seq_one_letter_code
_entity_poly.pdbx_strand_id
1 'polypeptide(L)'
;LAGRTYEFADIVRVASEVSGTDQSAFLSEFVDGTGFLDAAPYFESAGLQLDSFADEFYVSDAPNAGTEQAAIREAIFGKDR
;
A
#
# COMPACT_ATOMS: atom_id res chain seq x y z
N LEU A 1 17.62 5.55 -24.70
CA LEU A 1 18.01 5.64 -23.28
C LEU A 1 18.16 4.19 -22.79
N ALA A 2 19.33 3.78 -22.33
CA ALA A 2 19.44 2.49 -21.65
C ALA A 2 18.69 2.60 -20.32
N GLY A 3 17.77 1.68 -20.05
CA GLY A 3 17.07 1.61 -18.76
C GLY A 3 18.05 1.30 -17.64
N ARG A 4 17.70 1.69 -16.40
CA ARG A 4 18.40 1.21 -15.20
C ARG A 4 17.75 -0.08 -14.73
N THR A 5 18.56 -1.07 -14.41
CA THR A 5 18.13 -2.28 -13.70
C THR A 5 18.22 -2.04 -12.20
N TYR A 6 17.23 -2.52 -11.46
CA TYR A 6 17.19 -2.48 -10.00
C TYR A 6 17.02 -3.90 -9.47
N GLU A 7 17.63 -4.17 -8.33
CA GLU A 7 17.55 -5.46 -7.64
C GLU A 7 16.61 -5.38 -6.43
N PHE A 8 16.19 -6.53 -5.90
CA PHE A 8 15.36 -6.57 -4.69
C PHE A 8 16.00 -5.83 -3.50
N ALA A 9 17.33 -5.90 -3.39
CA ALA A 9 18.08 -5.15 -2.37
C ALA A 9 17.93 -3.63 -2.49
N ASP A 10 17.73 -3.09 -3.70
CA ASP A 10 17.46 -1.66 -3.89
C ASP A 10 16.08 -1.29 -3.33
N ILE A 11 15.09 -2.15 -3.52
CA ILE A 11 13.73 -1.96 -3.01
C ILE A 11 13.75 -1.97 -1.47
N VAL A 12 14.40 -2.97 -0.86
CA VAL A 12 14.54 -3.05 0.61
C VAL A 12 15.21 -1.81 1.17
N ARG A 13 16.31 -1.37 0.54
CA ARG A 13 17.03 -0.17 0.98
C ARG A 13 16.14 1.08 0.96
N VAL A 14 15.48 1.34 -0.18
CA VAL A 14 14.63 2.53 -0.34
C VAL A 14 13.42 2.47 0.60
N ALA A 15 12.75 1.31 0.70
CA ALA A 15 11.60 1.16 1.58
C ALA A 15 11.96 1.40 3.05
N SER A 16 13.13 0.90 3.48
CA SER A 16 13.61 1.09 4.85
C SER A 16 14.03 2.53 5.14
N GLU A 17 14.60 3.22 4.15
CA GLU A 17 14.92 4.65 4.25
C GLU A 17 13.67 5.52 4.37
N VAL A 18 12.64 5.22 3.57
CA VAL A 18 11.38 5.98 3.57
C VAL A 18 10.58 5.74 4.86
N SER A 19 10.53 4.50 5.35
CA SER A 19 9.76 4.16 6.55
C SER A 19 10.52 4.42 7.86
N GLY A 20 11.84 4.59 7.81
CA GLY A 20 12.70 4.69 8.99
C GLY A 20 12.84 3.38 9.79
N THR A 21 12.43 2.24 9.22
CA THR A 21 12.47 0.91 9.86
C THR A 21 12.91 -0.16 8.87
N ASP A 22 13.52 -1.25 9.35
CA ASP A 22 13.95 -2.34 8.46
C ASP A 22 12.75 -3.07 7.85
N GLN A 23 12.65 -3.02 6.51
CA GLN A 23 11.57 -3.62 5.74
C GLN A 23 11.94 -4.98 5.13
N SER A 24 13.15 -5.49 5.38
CA SER A 24 13.65 -6.72 4.75
C SER A 24 12.73 -7.93 4.96
N ALA A 25 12.30 -8.16 6.21
CA ALA A 25 11.43 -9.27 6.57
C ALA A 25 10.06 -9.20 5.86
N PHE A 26 9.41 -8.03 5.94
CA PHE A 26 8.11 -7.79 5.31
C PHE A 26 8.17 -8.01 3.79
N LEU A 27 9.13 -7.39 3.11
CA LEU A 27 9.25 -7.49 1.65
C LEU A 27 9.64 -8.91 1.21
N SER A 28 10.48 -9.60 1.98
CA SER A 28 10.84 -10.98 1.67
C SER A 28 9.65 -11.94 1.82
N GLU A 29 8.75 -11.69 2.75
CA GLU A 29 7.60 -12.56 2.99
C GLU A 29 6.47 -12.34 1.99
N PHE A 30 6.10 -11.07 1.75
CA PHE A 30 4.88 -10.70 1.03
C PHE A 30 5.09 -10.21 -0.41
N VAL A 31 6.33 -9.92 -0.84
CA VAL A 31 6.61 -9.43 -2.19
C VAL A 31 7.44 -10.43 -3.00
N ASP A 32 8.60 -10.85 -2.48
CA ASP A 32 9.44 -11.87 -3.13
C ASP A 32 8.98 -13.29 -2.79
N GLY A 33 8.34 -13.44 -1.62
CA GLY A 33 7.79 -14.70 -1.13
C GLY A 33 6.38 -14.99 -1.63
N THR A 34 5.80 -16.06 -1.09
CA THR A 34 4.42 -16.49 -1.38
C THR A 34 3.46 -16.20 -0.23
N GLY A 35 3.85 -15.31 0.69
CA GLY A 35 3.01 -14.91 1.81
C GLY A 35 1.75 -14.21 1.32
N PHE A 36 0.60 -14.55 1.91
CA PHE A 36 -0.63 -13.81 1.66
C PHE A 36 -0.70 -12.60 2.58
N LEU A 37 -0.73 -11.40 1.99
CA LEU A 37 -1.01 -10.16 2.71
C LEU A 37 -2.50 -9.85 2.60
N ASP A 38 -3.21 -9.90 3.72
CA ASP A 38 -4.55 -9.34 3.79
C ASP A 38 -4.46 -7.80 3.77
N ALA A 39 -4.74 -7.22 2.61
CA ALA A 39 -4.66 -5.77 2.40
C ALA A 39 -5.89 -5.02 2.96
N ALA A 40 -7.00 -5.70 3.25
CA ALA A 40 -8.25 -5.06 3.65
C ALA A 40 -8.12 -4.16 4.90
N PRO A 41 -7.47 -4.59 6.00
CA PRO A 41 -7.31 -3.74 7.17
C PRO A 41 -6.51 -2.46 6.90
N TYR A 42 -5.55 -2.51 5.98
CA TYR A 42 -4.75 -1.35 5.60
C TYR A 42 -5.58 -0.34 4.80
N PHE A 43 -6.46 -0.81 3.90
CA PHE A 43 -7.40 0.07 3.21
C PHE A 43 -8.40 0.68 4.18
N GLU A 44 -8.97 -0.11 5.09
CA GLU A 44 -9.93 0.37 6.09
C GLU A 44 -9.33 1.46 7.00
N SER A 45 -8.03 1.37 7.32
CA SER A 45 -7.31 2.39 8.10
C SER A 45 -7.26 3.75 7.39
N ALA A 46 -7.31 3.77 6.06
CA ALA A 46 -7.39 4.97 5.23
C ALA A 46 -8.83 5.28 4.79
N GLY A 47 -9.83 4.64 5.38
CA GLY A 47 -11.24 4.82 4.99
C GLY A 47 -11.52 4.39 3.56
N LEU A 48 -10.81 3.37 3.09
CA LEU A 48 -10.97 2.73 1.80
C LEU A 48 -11.50 1.31 2.00
N GLN A 49 -12.11 0.75 0.96
CA GLN A 49 -12.51 -0.65 0.92
C GLN A 49 -12.08 -1.27 -0.42
N LEU A 50 -11.86 -2.58 -0.40
CA LEU A 50 -11.76 -3.35 -1.63
C LEU A 50 -13.16 -3.71 -2.08
N ASP A 51 -13.59 -3.12 -3.19
CA ASP A 51 -14.89 -3.35 -3.79
C ASP A 51 -14.70 -4.23 -5.03
N SER A 52 -15.76 -4.96 -5.42
CA SER A 52 -15.72 -5.82 -6.59
C SER A 52 -16.90 -5.54 -7.50
N PHE A 53 -16.61 -5.44 -8.80
CA PHE A 53 -17.62 -5.31 -9.83
C PHE A 53 -17.31 -6.33 -10.92
N ALA A 54 -18.24 -7.27 -11.10
CA ALA A 54 -17.98 -8.50 -11.86
C ALA A 54 -16.74 -9.23 -11.33
N ASP A 55 -15.68 -9.36 -12.16
CA ASP A 55 -14.43 -10.06 -11.84
C ASP A 55 -13.26 -9.11 -11.56
N GLU A 56 -13.52 -7.79 -11.48
CA GLU A 56 -12.50 -6.77 -11.21
C GLU A 56 -12.61 -6.27 -9.77
N PHE A 57 -11.47 -6.20 -9.09
CA PHE A 57 -11.33 -5.57 -7.77
C PHE A 57 -10.84 -4.13 -7.93
N TYR A 58 -11.48 -3.20 -7.26
CA TYR A 58 -11.09 -1.81 -7.23
C TYR A 58 -11.10 -1.29 -5.79
N VAL A 59 -10.32 -0.23 -5.56
CA VAL A 59 -10.29 0.45 -4.27
C VAL A 59 -11.25 1.63 -4.33
N SER A 60 -12.23 1.66 -3.43
CA SER A 60 -13.23 2.74 -3.32
C SER A 60 -13.28 3.31 -1.91
N ASP A 61 -13.97 4.43 -1.73
CA ASP A 61 -14.19 5.00 -0.40
C ASP A 61 -15.08 4.08 0.44
N ALA A 62 -14.67 3.84 1.69
CA ALA A 62 -15.51 3.14 2.65
C ALA A 62 -16.72 4.02 3.01
N PRO A 63 -17.95 3.49 2.99
CA PRO A 63 -19.17 4.28 3.17
C PRO A 63 -19.30 4.94 4.55
N ASN A 64 -18.55 4.44 5.54
CA ASN A 64 -18.57 4.90 6.92
C ASN A 64 -17.21 5.45 7.39
N ALA A 65 -16.36 5.93 6.48
CA ALA A 65 -15.07 6.51 6.84
C ALA A 65 -15.25 7.74 7.76
N GLY A 66 -14.62 7.70 8.94
CA GLY A 66 -14.55 8.79 9.89
C GLY A 66 -13.52 9.86 9.52
N THR A 67 -13.45 10.91 10.34
CA THR A 67 -12.56 12.06 10.13
C THR A 67 -11.07 11.69 10.15
N GLU A 68 -10.67 10.76 11.00
CA GLU A 68 -9.28 10.27 11.10
C GLU A 68 -8.86 9.55 9.82
N GLN A 69 -9.70 8.64 9.33
CA GLN A 69 -9.49 7.90 8.09
C GLN A 69 -9.42 8.84 6.87
N ALA A 70 -10.28 9.86 6.82
CA ALA A 70 -10.24 10.88 5.77
C ALA A 70 -8.93 11.69 5.80
N ALA A 71 -8.43 12.04 6.99
CA ALA A 71 -7.15 12.75 7.14
C ALA A 71 -5.96 11.88 6.68
N ILE A 72 -5.96 10.59 7.01
CA ILE A 72 -4.96 9.63 6.52
C ILE A 72 -5.01 9.53 4.99
N ARG A 73 -6.21 9.41 4.42
CA ARG A 73 -6.39 9.38 2.96
C ARG A 73 -5.87 10.63 2.28
N GLU A 74 -6.19 11.82 2.80
CA GLU A 74 -5.67 13.09 2.29
C GLU A 74 -4.15 13.17 2.39
N ALA A 75 -3.54 12.65 3.46
CA ALA A 75 -2.09 12.60 3.60
C ALA A 75 -1.42 11.68 2.57
N ILE A 76 -2.09 10.61 2.15
CA ILE A 76 -1.58 9.64 1.17
C ILE A 76 -1.76 10.13 -0.28
N PHE A 77 -2.95 10.67 -0.61
CA PHE A 77 -3.32 10.97 -2.00
C PHE A 77 -3.40 12.47 -2.34
N GLY A 78 -3.32 13.35 -1.36
CA GLY A 78 -3.59 14.77 -1.50
C GLY A 78 -5.08 15.10 -1.44
N LYS A 79 -5.39 16.40 -1.46
CA LYS A 79 -6.72 16.96 -1.22
C LYS A 79 -7.68 16.91 -2.41
N ASP A 80 -7.14 16.70 -3.62
CA ASP A 80 -7.88 16.81 -4.89
C ASP A 80 -8.22 15.44 -5.51
N ARG A 81 -8.25 14.38 -4.69
CA ARG A 81 -8.87 13.11 -5.08
C ARG A 81 -10.37 13.13 -4.79
#